data_AF-A0A7A6LVH1-F1
#
_entry.id   AF-A0A7A6LVH1-F1
#
_cell.length_a   1.000
_cell.length_b   1.000
_cell.length_c   1.000
_cell.angle_alpha   90.00
_cell.angle_beta   90.00
_cell.angle_gamma   90.00
#
_symmetry.space_group_name_H-M   'P 1'
#
loop_
_entity.id
_entity.type
_entity.pdbx_description
1 polymer ?
#
loop_
_entity_poly.entity_id
_entity_poly.type
_entity_poly.pdbx_seq_one_letter_code
_entity_poly.pdbx_strand_id
1 'polypeptide(L)'
;MEKHYVGSEIGQLRSVMLHRPNLSLKRLTPSNCQELLFDDVLSVERAGEEHDIFANTLRDQGVEVLLLTDLLTQTLDIKEAKTWLLETQISDYRLGPTFAGDVRSWLADMPHRELARRLSGGLTYGEIPAAINNMVVDTHTSNDFIMKPLPNHLFTRDTSCWIYNGVSINPMAKPARQRETNNLRAIYRWHPAFADGDFIKYFGDENIYYDHATLE
;
A
#
# COMPACT_ATOMS: atom_id res chain seq x y z
N MET A 1 19.98 -15.99 -14.40
CA MET A 1 19.27 -16.27 -13.14
C MET A 1 17.94 -15.58 -13.22
N GLU A 2 16.84 -16.27 -12.95
CA GLU A 2 15.52 -15.63 -12.85
C GLU A 2 15.60 -14.54 -11.77
N LYS A 3 15.19 -13.31 -12.15
CA LYS A 3 15.37 -12.11 -11.32
C LYS A 3 14.53 -12.17 -10.04
N HIS A 4 13.39 -12.86 -10.09
CA HIS A 4 12.45 -13.03 -8.98
C HIS A 4 12.15 -14.52 -8.81
N TYR A 5 12.70 -15.13 -7.74
CA TYR A 5 12.51 -16.56 -7.47
C TYR A 5 12.58 -16.85 -5.96
N VAL A 6 11.59 -17.57 -5.44
CA VAL A 6 11.56 -18.04 -4.03
C VAL A 6 11.28 -19.54 -3.99
N GLY A 7 12.33 -20.36 -3.94
CA GLY A 7 12.21 -21.83 -3.93
C GLY A 7 12.40 -22.48 -2.55
N SER A 8 12.65 -21.70 -1.50
CA SER A 8 12.91 -22.21 -0.14
C SER A 8 12.74 -21.10 0.91
N GLU A 9 12.30 -21.48 2.11
CA GLU A 9 12.23 -20.59 3.29
C GLU A 9 13.57 -20.47 4.04
N ILE A 10 14.55 -21.34 3.75
CA ILE A 10 15.85 -21.38 4.44
C ILE A 10 17.05 -21.13 3.51
N GLY A 11 16.80 -20.96 2.21
CA GLY A 11 17.84 -20.63 1.24
C GLY A 11 18.44 -19.25 1.47
N GLN A 12 19.59 -18.98 0.84
CA GLN A 12 20.22 -17.66 0.90
C GLN A 12 19.27 -16.60 0.34
N LEU A 13 18.81 -15.69 1.21
CA LEU A 13 18.01 -14.54 0.82
C LEU A 13 18.85 -13.58 -0.02
N ARG A 14 18.28 -13.11 -1.14
CA ARG A 14 18.95 -12.18 -2.07
C ARG A 14 18.27 -10.83 -2.14
N SER A 15 16.94 -10.82 -2.08
CA SER A 15 16.12 -9.63 -2.13
C SER A 15 14.90 -9.79 -1.22
N VAL A 16 14.45 -8.71 -0.60
CA VAL A 16 13.27 -8.71 0.27
C VAL A 16 12.53 -7.37 0.18
N MET A 17 11.20 -7.43 0.21
CA MET A 17 10.34 -6.24 0.27
C MET A 17 9.90 -5.95 1.71
N LEU A 18 10.17 -4.74 2.20
CA LEU A 18 9.79 -4.26 3.52
C LEU A 18 8.95 -2.98 3.44
N HIS A 19 8.23 -2.63 4.49
CA HIS A 19 7.53 -1.35 4.60
C HIS A 19 7.86 -0.66 5.92
N ARG A 20 8.59 0.45 5.82
CA ARG A 20 9.01 1.20 7.00
C ARG A 20 7.81 1.89 7.67
N PRO A 21 7.62 1.75 9.00
CA PRO A 21 6.68 2.54 9.81
C PRO A 21 6.63 4.03 9.44
N ASN A 22 5.43 4.55 9.17
CA ASN A 22 5.23 5.97 8.83
C ASN A 22 3.79 6.43 9.14
N LEU A 23 3.14 7.14 8.21
CA LEU A 23 1.91 7.88 8.40
C LEU A 23 0.72 7.01 8.79
N SER A 24 0.62 5.78 8.28
CA SER A 24 -0.48 4.86 8.61
C SER A 24 -0.53 4.57 10.10
N LEU A 25 0.62 4.28 10.72
CA LEU A 25 0.73 4.02 12.15
C LEU A 25 0.53 5.29 13.00
N LYS A 26 0.90 6.47 12.50
CA LYS A 26 0.65 7.75 13.19
C LYS A 26 -0.83 8.08 13.34
N ARG A 27 -1.69 7.44 12.55
CA ARG A 27 -3.15 7.64 12.56
C ARG A 27 -3.89 6.61 13.40
N LEU A 28 -3.17 5.68 14.02
CA LEU A 28 -3.75 4.78 15.00
C LEU A 28 -4.11 5.56 16.26
N THR A 29 -5.33 5.33 16.74
CA THR A 29 -5.84 5.81 18.01
C THR A 29 -6.36 4.61 18.80
N PRO A 30 -6.47 4.73 20.13
CA PRO A 30 -7.08 3.66 20.94
C PRO A 30 -8.50 3.30 20.50
N SER A 31 -9.22 4.24 19.86
CA SER A 31 -10.58 4.03 19.37
C SER A 31 -10.66 3.36 18.00
N ASN A 32 -9.60 3.34 17.19
CA ASN A 32 -9.63 2.82 15.81
C ASN A 32 -8.68 1.64 15.56
N CYS A 33 -7.74 1.34 16.47
CA CYS A 33 -6.70 0.34 16.24
C CYS A 33 -7.27 -1.05 15.94
N GLN A 34 -8.27 -1.50 16.70
CA GLN A 34 -8.92 -2.79 16.50
C GLN A 34 -9.64 -2.89 15.13
N GLU A 35 -10.30 -1.81 14.70
CA GLU A 35 -10.95 -1.78 13.38
C GLU A 35 -9.91 -1.87 12.25
N LEU A 36 -8.74 -1.27 12.47
CA LEU A 36 -7.60 -1.31 11.55
C LEU A 36 -6.69 -2.55 11.74
N LEU A 37 -7.13 -3.52 12.56
CA LEU A 37 -6.46 -4.80 12.83
C LEU A 37 -5.07 -4.64 13.42
N PHE A 38 -4.92 -3.66 14.30
CA PHE A 38 -3.68 -3.39 15.00
C PHE A 38 -3.93 -3.42 16.51
N ASP A 39 -3.07 -4.10 17.26
CA ASP A 39 -3.33 -4.37 18.67
C ASP A 39 -3.31 -3.11 19.54
N ASP A 40 -2.32 -2.23 19.31
CA ASP A 40 -2.16 -1.00 20.10
C ASP A 40 -1.44 0.11 19.31
N VAL A 41 -1.49 1.33 19.82
CA VAL A 41 -0.76 2.47 19.27
C VAL A 41 0.74 2.32 19.55
N LEU A 42 1.57 2.54 18.54
CA LEU A 42 3.02 2.43 18.64
C LEU A 42 3.71 3.79 18.70
N SER A 43 4.89 3.83 19.32
CA SER A 43 5.85 4.92 19.08
C SER A 43 6.42 4.77 17.67
N VAL A 44 5.86 5.51 16.71
CA VAL A 44 6.21 5.38 15.29
C VAL A 44 7.68 5.75 15.00
N GLU A 45 8.24 6.70 15.76
CA GLU A 45 9.65 7.07 15.63
C GLU A 45 10.56 5.91 16.00
N ARG A 46 10.36 5.34 17.20
CA ARG A 46 11.11 4.18 17.66
C ARG A 46 10.90 2.94 16.77
N ALA A 47 9.67 2.68 16.33
CA ALA A 47 9.39 1.59 15.39
C ALA A 47 10.13 1.80 14.06
N GLY A 48 10.27 3.05 13.61
CA GLY A 48 11.07 3.41 12.44
C GLY A 48 12.57 3.13 12.64
N GLU A 49 13.12 3.48 13.80
CA GLU A 49 14.52 3.20 14.16
C GLU A 49 14.80 1.69 14.22
N GLU A 50 13.92 0.92 14.89
CA GLU A 50 14.02 -0.53 14.98
C GLU A 50 13.93 -1.19 13.59
N HIS A 51 13.02 -0.70 12.74
CA HIS A 51 12.92 -1.14 11.34
C HIS A 51 14.18 -0.79 10.53
N ASP A 52 14.79 0.38 10.74
CA ASP A 52 16.02 0.76 10.04
C ASP A 52 17.19 -0.13 10.43
N ILE A 53 17.31 -0.49 11.72
CA ILE A 53 18.29 -1.49 12.19
C ILE A 53 18.05 -2.84 11.50
N PHE A 54 16.80 -3.30 11.43
CA PHE A 54 16.45 -4.54 10.75
C PHE A 54 16.82 -4.53 9.26
N ALA A 55 16.44 -3.46 8.55
CA ALA A 55 16.75 -3.30 7.14
C ALA A 55 18.27 -3.23 6.88
N ASN A 56 19.03 -2.53 7.73
CA ASN A 56 20.48 -2.44 7.59
C ASN A 56 21.16 -3.77 7.91
N THR A 57 20.69 -4.51 8.91
CA THR A 57 21.19 -5.86 9.21
C THR A 57 21.08 -6.79 7.99
N LEU A 58 19.98 -6.71 7.23
CA LEU A 58 19.81 -7.46 5.99
C LEU A 58 20.78 -6.99 4.89
N ARG A 59 20.93 -5.67 4.71
CA ARG A 59 21.86 -5.09 3.73
C ARG A 59 23.31 -5.47 4.01
N ASP A 60 23.72 -5.50 5.29
CA ASP A 60 25.06 -5.91 5.70
C ASP A 60 25.36 -7.38 5.34
N GLN A 61 24.32 -8.20 5.20
CA GLN A 61 24.41 -9.58 4.67
C GLN A 61 24.33 -9.65 3.13
N GLY A 62 24.38 -8.51 2.43
CA GLY A 62 24.31 -8.42 0.98
C GLY A 62 22.91 -8.61 0.39
N VAL A 63 21.85 -8.53 1.21
CA VAL A 63 20.46 -8.62 0.75
C VAL A 63 20.00 -7.29 0.17
N GLU A 64 19.41 -7.31 -1.01
CA GLU A 64 18.72 -6.16 -1.59
C GLU A 64 17.41 -5.89 -0.83
N VAL A 65 17.35 -4.79 -0.10
CA VAL A 65 16.14 -4.39 0.63
C VAL A 65 15.35 -3.37 -0.18
N LEU A 66 14.20 -3.81 -0.68
CA LEU A 66 13.24 -3.00 -1.43
C LEU A 66 12.20 -2.42 -0.47
N LEU A 67 12.12 -1.09 -0.35
CA LEU A 67 11.09 -0.46 0.47
C LEU A 67 9.81 -0.23 -0.36
N LEU A 68 8.68 -0.72 0.12
CA LEU A 68 7.39 -0.62 -0.58
C LEU A 68 7.03 0.83 -0.93
N THR A 69 7.29 1.79 -0.04
CA THR A 69 7.04 3.21 -0.31
C THR A 69 7.93 3.75 -1.42
N ASP A 70 9.16 3.27 -1.53
CA ASP A 70 10.11 3.68 -2.58
C ASP A 70 9.65 3.09 -3.93
N LEU A 71 9.32 1.80 -3.95
CA LEU A 71 8.75 1.12 -5.11
C LEU A 71 7.45 1.80 -5.59
N LEU A 72 6.54 2.13 -4.67
CA LEU A 72 5.31 2.82 -5.01
C LEU A 72 5.59 4.23 -5.54
N THR A 73 6.55 4.95 -4.96
CA THR A 73 6.96 6.28 -5.44
C THR A 73 7.45 6.20 -6.89
N GLN A 74 8.33 5.25 -7.21
CA GLN A 74 8.86 5.04 -8.57
C GLN A 74 7.77 4.55 -9.53
N THR A 75 6.82 3.75 -9.05
CA THR A 75 5.66 3.30 -9.85
C THR A 75 4.79 4.48 -10.26
N LEU A 76 4.63 5.49 -9.39
CA LEU A 76 3.82 6.69 -9.67
C LEU A 76 4.44 7.61 -10.73
N ASP A 77 5.72 7.43 -11.09
CA ASP A 77 6.31 8.11 -12.27
C ASP A 77 5.66 7.66 -13.58
N ILE A 78 5.02 6.48 -13.58
CA ILE A 78 4.32 5.92 -14.73
C ILE A 78 2.89 6.45 -14.71
N LYS A 79 2.56 7.31 -15.68
CA LYS A 79 1.27 7.99 -15.76
C LYS A 79 0.07 7.04 -15.70
N GLU A 80 0.15 5.91 -16.40
CA GLU A 80 -0.91 4.88 -16.41
C GLU A 80 -1.12 4.28 -15.00
N ALA A 81 -0.03 3.92 -14.31
CA ALA A 81 -0.09 3.36 -12.96
C ALA A 81 -0.65 4.37 -11.96
N LYS A 82 -0.25 5.64 -12.07
CA LYS A 82 -0.76 6.74 -11.24
C LYS A 82 -2.27 6.93 -11.42
N THR A 83 -2.74 6.99 -12.68
CA THR A 83 -4.18 7.10 -12.97
C THR A 83 -4.94 5.92 -12.39
N TRP A 84 -4.48 4.69 -12.64
CA TRP A 84 -5.12 3.47 -12.14
C TRP A 84 -5.19 3.42 -10.61
N LEU A 85 -4.11 3.79 -9.91
CA LEU A 85 -4.07 3.83 -8.44
C LEU A 85 -5.06 4.84 -7.89
N LEU A 86 -5.13 6.05 -8.45
CA LEU A 86 -6.06 7.09 -8.00
C LEU A 86 -7.51 6.68 -8.20
N GLU A 87 -7.85 6.10 -9.36
CA GLU A 87 -9.21 5.60 -9.64
C GLU A 87 -9.60 4.44 -8.72
N THR A 88 -8.68 3.52 -8.48
CA THR A 88 -8.96 2.32 -7.67
C THR A 88 -9.05 2.64 -6.17
N GLN A 89 -8.29 3.65 -5.69
CA GLN A 89 -8.24 4.01 -4.27
C GLN A 89 -9.31 5.06 -3.89
N ILE A 90 -9.67 5.95 -4.83
CA ILE A 90 -10.65 7.03 -4.65
C ILE A 90 -11.89 6.71 -5.50
N SER A 91 -12.79 5.92 -4.91
CA SER A 91 -13.97 5.38 -5.60
C SER A 91 -15.11 6.38 -5.74
N ASP A 92 -15.65 6.50 -6.96
CA ASP A 92 -16.86 7.28 -7.28
C ASP A 92 -18.08 6.78 -6.52
N TYR A 93 -18.17 5.48 -6.23
CA TYR A 93 -19.30 4.89 -5.51
C TYR A 93 -19.31 5.25 -4.03
N ARG A 94 -18.12 5.42 -3.42
CA ARG A 94 -18.00 5.75 -2.00
C ARG A 94 -18.14 7.26 -1.75
N LEU A 95 -17.62 8.06 -2.66
CA LEU A 95 -17.44 9.50 -2.46
C LEU A 95 -18.36 10.37 -3.33
N GLY A 96 -19.00 9.78 -4.33
CA GLY A 96 -19.69 10.50 -5.40
C GLY A 96 -18.71 10.99 -6.48
N PRO A 97 -19.10 10.98 -7.76
CA PRO A 97 -18.19 11.23 -8.88
C PRO A 97 -17.55 12.62 -8.86
N THR A 98 -18.30 13.66 -8.47
CA THR A 98 -17.78 15.03 -8.39
C THR A 98 -16.69 15.15 -7.33
N PHE A 99 -16.98 14.76 -6.09
CA PHE A 99 -16.01 14.84 -5.00
C PHE A 99 -14.79 13.95 -5.24
N ALA A 100 -15.01 12.72 -5.72
CA ALA A 100 -13.95 11.80 -6.07
C ALA A 100 -13.05 12.37 -7.19
N GLY A 101 -13.65 13.05 -8.19
CA GLY A 101 -12.92 13.76 -9.23
C GLY A 101 -12.00 14.86 -8.68
N ASP A 102 -12.54 15.75 -7.83
CA ASP A 102 -11.77 16.84 -7.23
C ASP A 102 -10.60 16.33 -6.38
N VAL A 103 -10.85 15.32 -5.53
CA VAL A 103 -9.82 14.68 -4.71
C VAL A 103 -8.75 14.02 -5.56
N ARG A 104 -9.13 13.28 -6.63
CA ARG A 104 -8.17 12.67 -7.56
C ARG A 104 -7.31 13.72 -8.26
N SER A 105 -7.91 14.83 -8.72
CA SER A 105 -7.17 15.92 -9.37
C SER A 105 -6.13 16.52 -8.42
N TRP A 106 -6.54 16.83 -7.19
CA TRP A 106 -5.61 17.38 -6.19
C TRP A 106 -4.49 16.42 -5.81
N LEU A 107 -4.80 15.12 -5.63
CA LEU A 107 -3.78 14.11 -5.36
C LEU A 107 -2.83 13.91 -6.55
N ALA A 108 -3.32 14.07 -7.79
CA ALA A 108 -2.52 13.92 -8.99
C ALA A 108 -1.44 15.00 -9.12
N ASP A 109 -1.66 16.20 -8.59
CA ASP A 109 -0.69 17.30 -8.64
C ASP A 109 0.41 17.21 -7.55
N MET A 110 0.29 16.26 -6.62
CA MET A 110 1.27 16.09 -5.55
C MET A 110 2.60 15.47 -6.04
N PRO A 111 3.72 15.77 -5.35
CA PRO A 111 4.95 15.01 -5.51
C PRO A 111 4.73 13.52 -5.24
N HIS A 112 5.29 12.65 -6.09
CA HIS A 112 5.02 11.21 -6.05
C HIS A 112 5.36 10.55 -4.71
N ARG A 113 6.42 11.03 -4.04
CA ARG A 113 6.79 10.54 -2.70
C ARG A 113 5.70 10.78 -1.68
N GLU A 114 5.10 11.96 -1.73
CA GLU A 114 4.06 12.36 -0.79
C GLU A 114 2.72 11.71 -1.15
N LEU A 115 2.42 11.53 -2.44
CA LEU A 115 1.28 10.74 -2.90
C LEU A 115 1.40 9.28 -2.43
N ALA A 116 2.54 8.62 -2.61
CA ALA A 116 2.79 7.26 -2.13
C ALA A 116 2.59 7.15 -0.61
N ARG A 117 3.08 8.14 0.15
CA ARG A 117 2.89 8.21 1.59
C ARG A 117 1.41 8.32 1.98
N ARG A 118 0.59 9.08 1.24
CA ARG A 118 -0.87 9.15 1.47
C ARG A 118 -1.60 7.88 1.03
N LEU A 119 -1.24 7.27 -0.09
CA LEU A 119 -1.87 6.03 -0.58
C LEU A 119 -1.80 4.90 0.45
N SER A 120 -0.67 4.75 1.14
CA SER A 120 -0.54 3.79 2.26
C SER A 120 -0.98 4.39 3.59
N GLY A 121 -0.71 5.68 3.82
CA GLY A 121 -0.91 6.36 5.09
C GLY A 121 -2.32 6.88 5.34
N GLY A 122 -3.22 6.85 4.36
CA GLY A 122 -4.55 7.41 4.44
C GLY A 122 -4.59 8.94 4.28
N LEU A 123 -5.81 9.45 4.11
CA LEU A 123 -6.17 10.86 3.89
C LEU A 123 -7.43 11.19 4.69
N THR A 124 -7.40 12.23 5.51
CA THR A 124 -8.58 12.74 6.22
C THR A 124 -9.25 13.90 5.50
N TYR A 125 -10.50 14.19 5.86
CA TYR A 125 -11.22 15.38 5.38
C TYR A 125 -10.56 16.68 5.85
N GLY A 126 -9.83 16.70 6.96
CA GLY A 126 -9.10 17.89 7.42
C GLY A 126 -7.86 18.23 6.59
N GLU A 127 -7.40 17.34 5.73
CA GLU A 127 -6.18 17.53 4.92
C GLU A 127 -6.44 18.02 3.50
N ILE A 128 -7.68 17.96 3.02
CA ILE A 128 -8.01 18.46 1.67
C ILE A 128 -8.06 20.00 1.67
N PRO A 129 -7.75 20.66 0.53
CA PRO A 129 -7.85 22.10 0.43
C PRO A 129 -9.28 22.58 0.66
N ALA A 130 -9.45 23.72 1.32
CA ALA A 130 -10.78 24.32 1.55
C ALA A 130 -11.56 24.66 0.26
N ALA A 131 -10.87 24.73 -0.88
CA ALA A 131 -11.48 24.89 -2.20
C ALA A 131 -12.27 23.64 -2.65
N ILE A 132 -11.94 22.45 -2.13
CA ILE A 132 -12.70 21.22 -2.35
C ILE A 132 -13.75 21.13 -1.24
N ASN A 133 -14.89 21.76 -1.45
CA ASN A 133 -15.99 21.76 -0.50
C ASN A 133 -17.31 21.34 -1.15
N ASN A 134 -18.06 20.46 -0.48
CA ASN A 134 -19.40 20.04 -0.87
C ASN A 134 -20.15 19.44 0.34
N MET A 135 -21.42 19.09 0.14
CA MET A 135 -22.25 18.50 1.20
C MET A 135 -21.67 17.22 1.80
N VAL A 136 -20.91 16.41 1.06
CA VAL A 136 -20.25 15.20 1.60
C VAL A 136 -19.18 15.60 2.60
N VAL A 137 -18.42 16.66 2.34
CA VAL A 137 -17.43 17.20 3.28
C VAL A 137 -18.13 17.71 4.54
N ASP A 138 -19.25 18.44 4.39
CA ASP A 138 -20.00 19.02 5.51
C ASP A 138 -20.59 17.98 6.48
N THR A 139 -20.83 16.74 6.03
CA THR A 139 -21.34 15.66 6.90
C THR A 139 -20.24 14.93 7.69
N HIS A 140 -18.97 15.28 7.50
CA HIS A 140 -17.84 14.61 8.14
C HIS A 140 -17.06 15.55 9.06
N THR A 141 -16.38 14.97 10.04
CA THR A 141 -15.41 15.67 10.88
C THR A 141 -14.04 15.70 10.21
N SER A 142 -13.17 16.61 10.63
CA SER A 142 -11.82 16.76 10.09
C SER A 142 -10.93 15.51 10.26
N ASN A 143 -11.25 14.64 11.22
CA ASN A 143 -10.50 13.42 11.51
C ASN A 143 -11.05 12.19 10.76
N ASP A 144 -12.21 12.30 10.11
CA ASP A 144 -12.76 11.20 9.33
C ASP A 144 -11.91 10.93 8.09
N PHE A 145 -11.89 9.68 7.63
CA PHE A 145 -11.06 9.25 6.52
C PHE A 145 -11.81 9.24 5.19
N ILE A 146 -11.32 10.02 4.22
CA ILE A 146 -11.62 9.81 2.79
C ILE A 146 -11.00 8.49 2.33
N MET A 147 -9.80 8.23 2.83
CA MET A 147 -9.00 7.05 2.54
C MET A 147 -8.38 6.55 3.85
N LYS A 148 -8.83 5.39 4.35
CA LYS A 148 -8.34 4.82 5.62
C LYS A 148 -6.83 4.47 5.53
N PRO A 149 -6.07 4.62 6.62
CA PRO A 149 -4.67 4.19 6.68
C PRO A 149 -4.56 2.66 6.56
N LEU A 150 -3.42 2.19 6.06
CA LEU A 150 -3.08 0.77 5.91
C LEU A 150 -1.91 0.43 6.84
N PRO A 151 -2.13 0.29 8.16
CA PRO A 151 -1.04 0.03 9.11
C PRO A 151 -0.41 -1.35 8.90
N ASN A 152 -1.18 -2.33 8.43
CA ASN A 152 -0.72 -3.71 8.21
C ASN A 152 0.19 -3.87 6.98
N HIS A 153 0.42 -2.80 6.19
CA HIS A 153 1.54 -2.80 5.24
C HIS A 153 2.89 -3.06 5.92
N LEU A 154 2.99 -2.81 7.23
CA LEU A 154 4.13 -3.23 8.05
C LEU A 154 4.46 -4.73 7.88
N PHE A 155 3.43 -5.56 7.69
CA PHE A 155 3.54 -7.00 7.47
C PHE A 155 3.42 -7.32 5.98
N THR A 156 4.50 -7.12 5.24
CA THR A 156 4.56 -7.32 3.77
C THR A 156 4.35 -8.79 3.33
N ARG A 157 4.33 -9.73 4.27
CA ARG A 157 4.17 -11.18 4.04
C ARG A 157 2.79 -11.56 3.52
N ASP A 158 1.73 -10.96 4.05
CA ASP A 158 0.38 -11.50 3.88
C ASP A 158 -0.25 -11.08 2.54
N THR A 159 0.06 -9.86 2.07
CA THR A 159 -0.59 -9.25 0.91
C THR A 159 -0.13 -9.84 -0.42
N SER A 160 1.11 -10.35 -0.46
CA SER A 160 1.60 -11.12 -1.60
C SER A 160 2.69 -12.10 -1.16
N CYS A 161 2.73 -13.26 -1.78
CA CYS A 161 3.78 -14.24 -1.58
C CYS A 161 4.36 -14.71 -2.90
N TRP A 162 5.69 -14.92 -2.91
CA TRP A 162 6.40 -15.48 -4.05
C TRP A 162 6.58 -16.98 -3.84
N ILE A 163 6.23 -17.76 -4.86
CA ILE A 163 6.30 -19.22 -4.87
C ILE A 163 7.01 -19.61 -6.15
N TYR A 164 8.24 -20.10 -6.02
CA TYR A 164 9.16 -20.31 -7.14
C TYR A 164 9.27 -19.07 -8.01
N ASN A 165 9.06 -19.18 -9.32
CA ASN A 165 9.07 -18.09 -10.29
C ASN A 165 7.70 -17.44 -10.47
N GLY A 166 6.84 -17.46 -9.45
CA GLY A 166 5.52 -16.83 -9.51
C GLY A 166 5.17 -16.06 -8.25
N VAL A 167 4.20 -15.18 -8.38
CA VAL A 167 3.67 -14.35 -7.30
C VAL A 167 2.15 -14.56 -7.18
N SER A 168 1.68 -14.66 -5.94
CA SER A 168 0.27 -14.57 -5.61
C SER A 168 0.03 -13.22 -4.95
N ILE A 169 -0.90 -12.42 -5.50
CA ILE A 169 -1.44 -11.24 -4.83
C ILE A 169 -2.72 -11.71 -4.14
N ASN A 170 -2.68 -11.74 -2.82
CA ASN A 170 -3.64 -12.53 -2.06
C ASN A 170 -4.97 -11.79 -1.88
N PRO A 171 -6.13 -12.45 -2.10
CA PRO A 171 -7.43 -11.89 -1.75
C PRO A 171 -7.59 -11.81 -0.22
N MET A 172 -7.44 -10.60 0.31
CA MET A 172 -7.57 -10.34 1.75
C MET A 172 -9.04 -10.51 2.21
N ALA A 173 -9.24 -11.30 3.25
CA ALA A 173 -10.49 -11.52 3.95
C ALA A 173 -11.03 -10.26 4.61
N LYS A 174 -10.17 -9.45 5.23
CA LYS A 174 -10.61 -8.28 5.97
C LYS A 174 -10.74 -7.05 5.07
N PRO A 175 -11.90 -6.36 5.01
CA PRO A 175 -12.08 -5.16 4.19
C PRO A 175 -11.04 -4.07 4.43
N ALA A 176 -10.55 -3.93 5.67
CA ALA A 176 -9.49 -2.99 6.03
C ALA A 176 -8.17 -3.23 5.27
N ARG A 177 -7.87 -4.49 4.90
CA ARG A 177 -6.61 -4.89 4.25
C ARG A 177 -6.71 -5.03 2.73
N GLN A 178 -7.93 -5.15 2.17
CA GLN A 178 -8.12 -5.36 0.74
C GLN A 178 -7.43 -4.29 -0.13
N ARG A 179 -7.39 -3.05 0.34
CA ARG A 179 -6.73 -1.93 -0.35
C ARG A 179 -5.19 -2.03 -0.38
N GLU A 180 -4.58 -2.84 0.48
CA GLU A 180 -3.14 -3.07 0.49
C GLU A 180 -2.69 -3.67 -0.84
N THR A 181 -3.45 -4.65 -1.35
CA THR A 181 -3.16 -5.36 -2.60
C THR A 181 -3.08 -4.45 -3.81
N ASN A 182 -3.82 -3.35 -3.85
CA ASN A 182 -3.77 -2.39 -4.96
C ASN A 182 -2.40 -1.75 -5.12
N ASN A 183 -1.69 -1.47 -4.01
CA ASN A 183 -0.33 -0.93 -4.09
C ASN A 183 0.62 -1.97 -4.69
N LEU A 184 0.49 -3.24 -4.29
CA LEU A 184 1.32 -4.35 -4.78
C LEU A 184 1.00 -4.68 -6.24
N ARG A 185 -0.28 -4.70 -6.63
CA ARG A 185 -0.73 -4.82 -8.03
C ARG A 185 -0.07 -3.78 -8.91
N ALA A 186 -0.08 -2.53 -8.47
CA ALA A 186 0.53 -1.46 -9.25
C ALA A 186 2.05 -1.66 -9.39
N ILE A 187 2.72 -2.01 -8.28
CA ILE A 187 4.17 -2.27 -8.30
C ILE A 187 4.49 -3.44 -9.24
N TYR A 188 3.85 -4.60 -9.09
CA TYR A 188 4.17 -5.77 -9.90
C TYR A 188 3.78 -5.60 -11.37
N ARG A 189 2.77 -4.78 -11.67
CA ARG A 189 2.31 -4.54 -13.04
C ARG A 189 3.15 -3.51 -13.80
N TRP A 190 3.56 -2.41 -13.15
CA TRP A 190 4.18 -1.29 -13.87
C TRP A 190 5.62 -0.98 -13.43
N HIS A 191 6.03 -1.33 -12.21
CA HIS A 191 7.35 -0.93 -11.74
C HIS A 191 8.47 -1.60 -12.56
N PRO A 192 9.51 -0.87 -13.03
CA PRO A 192 10.57 -1.43 -13.90
C PRO A 192 11.33 -2.62 -13.31
N ALA A 193 11.38 -2.74 -11.97
CA ALA A 193 11.98 -3.91 -11.34
C ALA A 193 11.20 -5.22 -11.61
N PHE A 194 9.89 -5.13 -11.87
CA PHE A 194 8.97 -6.27 -11.98
C PHE A 194 8.24 -6.38 -13.33
N ALA A 195 7.91 -5.26 -13.99
CA ALA A 195 7.04 -5.24 -15.17
C ALA A 195 7.56 -6.11 -16.34
N ASP A 196 8.88 -6.15 -16.54
CA ASP A 196 9.52 -6.97 -17.58
C ASP A 196 9.90 -8.38 -17.07
N GLY A 197 9.45 -8.76 -15.88
CA GLY A 197 9.71 -10.06 -15.28
C GLY A 197 8.82 -11.14 -15.89
N ASP A 198 9.44 -12.23 -16.36
CA ASP A 198 8.72 -13.44 -16.77
C ASP A 198 8.43 -14.30 -15.53
N PHE A 199 7.39 -13.92 -14.78
CA PHE A 199 6.91 -14.67 -13.62
C PHE A 199 5.41 -14.95 -13.70
N ILE A 200 5.01 -16.10 -13.14
CA ILE A 200 3.61 -16.53 -13.13
C ILE A 200 2.83 -15.68 -12.13
N LYS A 201 1.63 -15.24 -12.49
CA LYS A 201 0.70 -14.59 -11.56
C LYS A 201 -0.40 -15.59 -11.18
N TYR A 202 -0.31 -16.16 -9.98
CA TYR A 202 -1.23 -17.22 -9.55
C TYR A 202 -2.63 -16.67 -9.23
N PHE A 203 -2.69 -15.54 -8.51
CA PHE A 203 -3.93 -14.88 -8.10
C PHE A 203 -3.76 -13.36 -8.08
N GLY A 204 -4.88 -12.65 -8.26
CA GLY A 204 -5.02 -11.24 -7.91
C GLY A 204 -4.41 -10.23 -8.89
N ASP A 205 -4.00 -10.62 -10.10
CA ASP A 205 -3.64 -9.63 -11.15
C ASP A 205 -4.87 -8.87 -11.69
N GLU A 206 -6.04 -9.49 -11.57
CA GLU A 206 -7.33 -8.94 -11.95
C GLU A 206 -8.17 -8.54 -10.72
N ASN A 207 -9.08 -7.59 -10.91
CA ASN A 207 -10.01 -7.16 -9.86
C ASN A 207 -11.24 -8.08 -9.81
N ILE A 208 -11.02 -9.31 -9.34
CA ILE A 208 -12.06 -10.34 -9.20
C ILE A 208 -12.59 -10.34 -7.77
N TYR A 209 -13.92 -10.39 -7.62
CA TYR A 209 -14.56 -10.66 -6.33
C TYR A 209 -14.58 -12.18 -6.08
N TYR A 210 -13.71 -12.64 -5.20
CA TYR A 210 -13.59 -14.07 -4.84
C TYR A 210 -14.61 -14.51 -3.78
N ASP A 211 -15.65 -13.71 -3.52
CA ASP A 211 -16.65 -13.95 -2.48
C ASP A 211 -16.00 -14.18 -1.11
N HIS A 212 -16.18 -15.36 -0.51
CA HIS A 212 -15.58 -15.72 0.77
C HIS A 212 -14.21 -16.43 0.65
N ALA A 213 -13.69 -16.65 -0.56
CA ALA A 213 -12.39 -17.28 -0.74
C ALA A 213 -11.27 -16.26 -0.49
N THR A 214 -10.41 -16.59 0.47
CA THR A 214 -9.37 -15.68 0.99
C THR A 214 -8.05 -16.43 1.15
N LEU A 215 -6.94 -15.72 1.00
CA LEU A 215 -5.58 -16.20 1.25
C LEU A 215 -4.92 -15.15 2.15
N GLU A 216 -4.55 -15.53 3.37
CA GLU A 216 -3.81 -14.69 4.32
C GLU A 216 -2.84 -15.57 5.10
#